data_AF-A0A920PUT2-F1
#
_entry.id   AF-A0A920PUT2-F1
#
_cell.length_a   1.000
_cell.length_b   1.000
_cell.length_c   1.000
_cell.angle_alpha   90.00
_cell.angle_beta   90.00
_cell.angle_gamma   90.00
#
_symmetry.space_group_name_H-M   'P 1'
#
loop_
_entity.id
_entity.type
_entity.pdbx_description
1 polymer ?
#
loop_
_entity_poly.entity_id
_entity_poly.type
_entity_poly.pdbx_seq_one_letter_code
_entity_poly.pdbx_strand_id
1 'polypeptide(L)'
;MSTPMYNQTTNQNDGFTGPEGTVVCFGVLSYLQLMLVEQVPIHNGGNTIRQLTDSYGDDAAIVSGMLQQLGQKSKFIPSAVGDDDLGRKVTATVSGLGIPVDVRIDSSVDTVAELSISDPSGARTYFYQRTPELMATLDSADLSPLDNASFLYVDWYDGDHILRAMESAAQSKIPVFMNLESQYLNKKMLAKFAPYTDVCQVSVDQPRVITTWNPYPVSCYILGYPLPNHGWKQWVSGGKLKPKGKDHRTESRGGRR
;
A
#
# COMPACT_ATOMS: atom_id res chain seq x y z
N MET A 1 -29.63 41.81 -4.15
CA MET A 1 -29.21 40.74 -5.09
C MET A 1 -28.40 39.76 -4.26
N SER A 2 -29.01 38.62 -3.96
CA SER A 2 -28.53 37.67 -2.96
C SER A 2 -27.82 36.51 -3.66
N THR A 3 -26.60 36.23 -3.22
CA THR A 3 -25.76 35.11 -3.64
C THR A 3 -26.43 33.80 -3.22
N PRO A 4 -26.55 32.78 -4.09
CA PRO A 4 -27.07 31.48 -3.65
C PRO A 4 -26.00 30.76 -2.80
N MET A 5 -26.40 30.41 -1.58
CA MET A 5 -25.65 29.50 -0.71
C MET A 5 -25.59 28.11 -1.35
N TYR A 6 -24.38 27.57 -1.46
CA TYR A 6 -24.18 26.16 -1.78
C TYR A 6 -24.61 25.36 -0.56
N ASN A 7 -25.73 24.62 -0.67
CA ASN A 7 -26.16 23.69 0.35
C ASN A 7 -25.07 22.65 0.58
N GLN A 8 -24.52 22.63 1.79
CA GLN A 8 -23.82 21.47 2.32
C GLN A 8 -24.85 20.36 2.50
N THR A 9 -24.99 19.49 1.50
CA THR A 9 -25.54 18.15 1.75
C THR A 9 -24.54 17.43 2.63
N THR A 10 -24.89 17.31 3.91
CA THR A 10 -24.32 16.35 4.85
C THR A 10 -24.35 14.96 4.21
N ASN A 11 -23.22 14.52 3.67
CA ASN A 11 -22.98 13.09 3.51
C ASN A 11 -22.88 12.55 4.94
N GLN A 12 -23.96 11.92 5.39
CA GLN A 12 -23.87 10.93 6.45
C GLN A 12 -22.83 9.92 5.97
N ASN A 13 -21.65 9.97 6.58
CA ASN A 13 -20.72 8.85 6.52
C ASN A 13 -21.45 7.70 7.21
N ASP A 14 -22.13 6.86 6.43
CA ASP A 14 -22.45 5.51 6.81
C ASP A 14 -21.10 4.83 7.05
N GLY A 15 -20.59 4.98 8.27
CA GLY A 15 -19.23 4.65 8.64
C GLY A 15 -18.97 3.20 8.29
N PHE A 16 -17.99 2.98 7.41
CA PHE A 16 -17.44 1.65 7.21
C PHE A 16 -16.88 1.20 8.55
N THR A 17 -17.67 0.43 9.29
CA THR A 17 -17.15 -0.44 10.33
C THR A 17 -16.64 -1.64 9.57
N GLY A 18 -15.34 -1.67 9.30
CA GLY A 18 -14.72 -2.83 8.67
C GLY A 18 -14.98 -4.11 9.48
N PRO A 19 -14.70 -5.30 8.90
CA PRO A 19 -14.96 -6.58 9.56
C PRO A 19 -14.44 -6.61 11.00
N GLU A 20 -15.16 -7.33 11.87
CA GLU A 20 -14.81 -7.44 13.28
C GLU A 20 -13.37 -7.96 13.44
N GLY A 21 -12.60 -7.31 14.32
CA GLY A 21 -11.23 -7.71 14.67
C GLY A 21 -10.14 -6.72 14.22
N THR A 22 -8.90 -6.99 14.63
CA THR A 22 -7.74 -6.15 14.36
C THR A 22 -6.92 -6.75 13.22
N VAL A 23 -6.66 -5.97 12.17
CA VAL A 23 -5.71 -6.36 11.11
C VAL A 23 -4.31 -5.98 11.57
N VAL A 24 -3.39 -6.95 11.62
CA VAL A 24 -1.99 -6.71 11.93
C VAL A 24 -1.21 -6.63 10.63
N CYS A 25 -0.51 -5.53 10.40
CA CYS A 25 0.46 -5.40 9.30
C CYS A 25 1.85 -5.65 9.87
N PHE A 26 2.67 -6.42 9.17
CA PHE A 26 4.05 -6.72 9.57
C PHE A 26 4.99 -6.41 8.42
N GLY A 27 6.00 -5.57 8.67
CA GLY A 27 6.99 -5.24 7.65
C GLY A 27 7.82 -4.01 7.97
N VAL A 28 8.60 -3.54 7.01
CA VAL A 28 9.50 -2.39 7.17
C VAL A 28 8.75 -1.08 7.39
N LEU A 29 9.32 -0.21 8.23
CA LEU A 29 8.97 1.20 8.29
C LEU A 29 10.12 2.03 7.72
N SER A 30 9.88 2.72 6.60
CA SER A 30 10.84 3.64 6.00
C SER A 30 10.44 5.10 6.16
N TYR A 31 11.45 5.97 6.27
CA TYR A 31 11.26 7.37 6.00
C TYR A 31 11.07 7.57 4.49
N LEU A 32 9.98 8.23 4.10
CA LEU A 32 9.74 8.59 2.72
C LEU A 32 9.74 10.11 2.57
N GLN A 33 10.62 10.64 1.72
CA GLN A 33 10.49 12.01 1.22
C GLN A 33 9.69 11.99 -0.08
N LEU A 34 8.49 12.59 -0.07
CA LEU A 34 7.70 12.80 -1.29
C LEU A 34 8.04 14.16 -1.91
N MET A 35 8.53 14.12 -3.14
CA MET A 35 8.85 15.28 -3.96
C MET A 35 7.86 15.38 -5.13
N LEU A 36 7.06 16.45 -5.15
CA LEU A 36 6.21 16.77 -6.29
C LEU A 36 6.98 17.68 -7.24
N VAL A 37 7.04 17.30 -8.52
CA VAL A 37 7.68 18.07 -9.58
C VAL A 37 6.73 18.28 -10.75
N GLU A 38 6.97 19.33 -11.54
CA GLU A 38 6.26 19.52 -12.82
C GLU A 38 6.79 18.58 -13.91
N GLN A 39 8.06 18.21 -13.83
CA GLN A 39 8.71 17.33 -14.77
C GLN A 39 9.94 16.71 -14.10
N VAL A 40 10.15 15.41 -14.32
CA VAL A 40 11.39 14.74 -13.90
C VAL A 40 12.59 15.38 -14.61
N PRO A 41 13.68 15.72 -13.92
CA PRO A 41 14.85 16.31 -14.55
C PRO A 41 15.42 15.42 -15.67
N ILE A 42 15.87 16.05 -16.76
CA ILE A 42 16.66 15.36 -17.79
C ILE A 42 18.10 15.13 -17.31
N HIS A 43 18.83 14.22 -17.95
CA HIS A 43 20.25 13.97 -17.67
C HIS A 43 21.07 15.27 -17.72
N ASN A 44 21.87 15.53 -16.68
CA ASN A 44 22.63 16.78 -16.46
C ASN A 44 21.77 18.07 -16.38
N GLY A 45 20.47 17.95 -16.12
CA GLY A 45 19.56 19.06 -15.87
C GLY A 45 19.17 19.19 -14.40
N GLY A 46 18.36 20.20 -14.10
CA GLY A 46 17.68 20.38 -12.82
C GLY A 46 16.24 20.84 -13.05
N ASN A 47 15.39 20.68 -12.03
CA ASN A 47 14.04 21.22 -12.06
C ASN A 47 13.60 21.69 -10.67
N THR A 48 12.56 22.53 -10.63
CA THR A 48 12.01 23.07 -9.39
C THR A 48 11.13 22.05 -8.70
N ILE A 49 11.31 21.94 -7.37
CA ILE A 49 10.43 21.18 -6.50
C ILE A 49 9.19 22.02 -6.20
N ARG A 50 8.00 21.48 -6.48
CA ARG A 50 6.73 22.13 -6.13
C ARG A 50 6.37 21.93 -4.68
N GLN A 51 6.57 20.72 -4.19
CA GLN A 51 6.29 20.35 -2.82
C GLN A 51 7.29 19.30 -2.35
N LEU A 52 7.73 19.44 -1.11
CA LEU A 52 8.58 18.48 -0.43
C LEU A 52 7.88 18.12 0.89
N THR A 53 7.53 16.85 1.06
CA THR A 53 6.72 16.38 2.19
C THR A 53 7.40 15.21 2.87
N ASP A 54 7.60 15.31 4.17
CA ASP A 54 8.01 14.17 4.99
C ASP A 54 6.81 13.21 5.11
N SER A 55 7.07 11.94 4.83
CA SER A 55 6.09 10.87 4.79
C SER A 55 6.72 9.56 5.32
N TYR A 56 6.00 8.46 5.19
CA TYR A 56 6.47 7.12 5.50
C TYR A 56 6.20 6.21 4.30
N GLY A 57 7.08 5.22 4.11
CA GLY A 57 7.02 4.29 2.98
C GLY A 57 6.85 2.84 3.44
N ASP A 58 7.02 1.94 2.48
CA ASP A 58 6.78 0.49 2.56
C ASP A 58 5.32 0.06 2.76
N ASP A 59 5.00 -1.08 2.16
CA ASP A 59 3.63 -1.55 1.93
C ASP A 59 2.88 -1.84 3.24
N ALA A 60 3.50 -2.54 4.18
CA ALA A 60 2.89 -2.83 5.49
C ALA A 60 2.52 -1.54 6.26
N ALA A 61 3.38 -0.51 6.23
CA ALA A 61 3.11 0.76 6.87
C ALA A 61 1.97 1.51 6.15
N ILE A 62 2.03 1.60 4.81
CA ILE A 62 1.01 2.24 3.97
C ILE A 62 -0.36 1.57 4.18
N VAL A 63 -0.42 0.25 4.15
CA VAL A 63 -1.65 -0.51 4.38
C VAL A 63 -2.19 -0.27 5.78
N SER A 64 -1.36 -0.29 6.82
CA SER A 64 -1.82 0.03 8.18
C SER A 64 -2.41 1.44 8.28
N GLY A 65 -1.75 2.43 7.68
CA GLY A 65 -2.24 3.80 7.62
C GLY A 65 -3.58 3.92 6.88
N MET A 66 -3.73 3.25 5.73
CA MET A 66 -4.99 3.23 4.98
C MET A 66 -6.12 2.59 5.79
N LEU A 67 -5.87 1.45 6.46
CA LEU A 67 -6.86 0.79 7.30
C LEU A 67 -7.33 1.70 8.43
N GLN A 68 -6.39 2.41 9.08
CA GLN A 68 -6.70 3.39 10.11
C GLN A 68 -7.58 4.53 9.57
N GLN A 69 -7.28 5.08 8.39
CA GLN A 69 -8.07 6.13 7.75
C GLN A 69 -9.48 5.66 7.37
N LEU A 70 -9.62 4.38 7.00
CA LEU A 70 -10.91 3.77 6.69
C LEU A 70 -11.73 3.37 7.93
N GLY A 71 -11.19 3.56 9.14
CA GLY A 71 -11.86 3.17 10.39
C GLY A 71 -11.76 1.68 10.71
N GLN A 72 -10.94 0.91 9.98
CA GLN A 72 -10.61 -0.46 10.32
C GLN A 72 -9.58 -0.48 11.45
N LYS A 73 -9.86 -1.24 12.52
CA LYS A 73 -8.89 -1.47 13.59
C LYS A 73 -7.66 -2.16 12.99
N SER A 74 -6.50 -1.54 13.16
CA SER A 74 -5.24 -2.13 12.75
C SER A 74 -4.13 -1.91 13.78
N LYS A 75 -3.09 -2.72 13.68
CA LYS A 75 -1.80 -2.57 14.36
C LYS A 75 -0.70 -2.78 13.35
N PHE A 76 0.40 -2.05 13.50
CA PHE A 76 1.59 -2.23 12.68
C PHE A 76 2.74 -2.71 13.56
N ILE A 77 3.32 -3.84 13.18
CA ILE A 77 4.58 -4.37 13.73
C ILE A 77 5.68 -3.99 12.73
N PRO A 78 6.49 -2.95 13.03
CA PRO A 78 7.46 -2.44 12.08
C PRO A 78 8.83 -3.13 12.26
N SER A 79 9.72 -2.92 11.29
CA SER A 79 11.16 -2.94 11.57
C SER A 79 11.52 -1.89 12.62
N ALA A 80 12.70 -2.00 13.24
CA ALA A 80 13.23 -0.86 13.99
C ALA A 80 13.55 0.32 13.05
N VAL A 81 13.74 1.48 13.64
CA VAL A 81 14.35 2.65 13.00
C VAL A 81 15.66 2.99 13.71
N GLY A 82 16.59 3.60 13.00
CA GLY A 82 17.85 4.07 13.56
C GLY A 82 17.68 5.25 14.52
N ASP A 83 18.67 5.49 15.39
CA ASP A 83 18.79 6.76 16.14
C ASP A 83 19.42 7.87 15.29
N ASP A 84 18.88 8.04 14.09
CA ASP A 84 19.37 8.98 13.08
C ASP A 84 18.30 10.05 12.76
N ASP A 85 18.65 11.00 11.89
CA ASP A 85 17.73 12.08 11.50
C ASP A 85 16.46 11.55 10.81
N LEU A 86 16.59 10.47 10.02
CA LEU A 86 15.47 9.88 9.30
C LEU A 86 14.57 9.10 10.24
N GLY A 87 15.14 8.39 11.20
CA GLY A 87 14.44 7.69 12.28
C GLY A 87 13.61 8.65 13.11
N ARG A 88 14.19 9.81 13.50
CA ARG A 88 13.45 10.88 14.19
C ARG A 88 12.32 11.44 13.33
N LYS A 89 12.58 11.72 12.05
CA LYS A 89 11.57 12.24 11.12
C LYS A 89 10.41 11.27 10.92
N VAL A 90 10.69 10.01 10.59
CA VAL A 90 9.63 9.01 10.34
C VAL A 90 8.82 8.75 11.60
N THR A 91 9.47 8.69 12.77
CA THR A 91 8.78 8.55 14.07
C THR A 91 7.81 9.71 14.30
N ALA A 92 8.25 10.94 14.07
CA ALA A 92 7.40 12.12 14.18
C ALA A 92 6.24 12.09 13.16
N THR A 93 6.52 11.68 11.92
CA THR A 93 5.52 11.58 10.85
C THR A 93 4.43 10.55 11.18
N VAL A 94 4.80 9.32 11.53
CA VAL A 94 3.80 8.27 11.83
C VAL A 94 2.99 8.60 13.08
N SER A 95 3.62 9.24 14.07
CA SER A 95 2.91 9.76 15.24
C SER A 95 1.93 10.87 14.89
N GLY A 96 2.35 11.86 14.09
CA GLY A 96 1.49 12.98 13.67
C GLY A 96 0.31 12.56 12.80
N LEU A 97 0.46 11.48 12.03
CA LEU A 97 -0.60 10.91 11.19
C LEU A 97 -1.45 9.86 11.91
N GLY A 98 -1.14 9.53 13.17
CA GLY A 98 -1.91 8.59 13.98
C GLY A 98 -1.82 7.14 13.49
N ILE A 99 -0.70 6.75 12.87
CA ILE A 99 -0.47 5.37 12.45
C ILE A 99 -0.36 4.49 13.70
N PRO A 100 -1.04 3.33 13.77
CA PRO A 100 -1.12 2.52 14.99
C PRO A 100 0.12 1.65 15.18
N VAL A 101 1.26 2.30 15.40
CA VAL A 101 2.59 1.70 15.50
C VAL A 101 3.28 2.08 16.81
N ASP A 102 4.01 1.13 17.40
CA ASP A 102 4.98 1.41 18.46
C ASP A 102 6.38 1.34 17.85
N VAL A 103 7.05 2.48 17.74
CA VAL A 103 8.32 2.58 17.00
C VAL A 103 9.48 2.20 17.92
N ARG A 104 10.20 1.14 17.56
CA ARG A 104 11.43 0.74 18.23
C ARG A 104 12.63 1.47 17.64
N ILE A 105 13.36 2.22 18.46
CA ILE A 105 14.63 2.84 18.09
C ILE A 105 15.77 1.86 18.37
N ASP A 106 16.68 1.70 17.41
CA ASP A 106 17.87 0.86 17.51
C ASP A 106 19.07 1.62 16.95
N SER A 107 19.99 2.04 17.84
CA SER A 107 21.15 2.86 17.45
C SER A 107 22.20 2.08 16.64
N SER A 108 22.03 0.77 16.45
CA SER A 108 22.96 -0.06 15.68
C SER A 108 22.64 -0.15 14.18
N VAL A 109 21.53 0.44 13.73
CA VAL A 109 21.08 0.39 12.33
C VAL A 109 20.77 1.79 11.79
N ASP A 110 20.88 1.95 10.48
CA ASP A 110 20.43 3.15 9.76
C ASP A 110 18.99 2.95 9.30
N THR A 111 18.14 3.96 9.47
CA THR A 111 16.75 3.98 9.02
C THR A 111 16.66 3.87 7.49
N VAL A 112 15.69 3.08 6.98
CA VAL A 112 15.43 2.99 5.54
C VAL A 112 15.02 4.36 5.00
N ALA A 113 15.70 4.79 3.95
CA ALA A 113 15.42 6.04 3.25
C ALA A 113 14.75 5.72 1.91
N GLU A 114 13.62 6.36 1.65
CA GLU A 114 12.96 6.38 0.35
C GLU A 114 12.83 7.85 -0.11
N LEU A 115 13.13 8.09 -1.40
CA LEU A 115 12.81 9.31 -2.09
C LEU A 115 11.86 8.98 -3.23
N SER A 116 10.63 9.51 -3.16
CA SER A 116 9.62 9.37 -4.21
C SER A 116 9.46 10.69 -4.95
N ILE A 117 9.57 10.65 -6.26
CA ILE A 117 9.34 11.79 -7.15
C ILE A 117 8.04 11.51 -7.91
N SER A 118 7.05 12.37 -7.69
CA SER A 118 5.77 12.34 -8.42
C SER A 118 5.75 13.44 -9.47
N ASP A 119 5.35 13.10 -10.69
CA ASP A 119 5.13 14.06 -11.78
C ASP A 119 3.62 14.28 -12.04
N PRO A 120 3.22 15.23 -12.92
CA PRO A 120 1.81 15.56 -13.16
C PRO A 120 0.99 14.45 -13.81
N SER A 121 1.61 13.39 -14.34
CA SER A 121 0.89 12.20 -14.80
C SER A 121 0.37 11.33 -13.65
N GLY A 122 0.86 11.56 -12.42
CA GLY A 122 0.63 10.71 -11.26
C GLY A 122 1.59 9.50 -11.20
N ALA A 123 2.53 9.38 -12.14
CA ALA A 123 3.58 8.39 -12.08
C ALA A 123 4.59 8.73 -10.97
N ARG A 124 5.17 7.68 -10.39
CA ARG A 124 6.19 7.76 -9.35
C ARG A 124 7.50 7.16 -9.84
N THR A 125 8.59 7.91 -9.72
CA THR A 125 9.97 7.39 -9.77
C THR A 125 10.53 7.41 -8.37
N TYR A 126 11.12 6.32 -7.89
CA TYR A 126 11.61 6.24 -6.52
C TYR A 126 13.03 5.69 -6.42
N PHE A 127 13.71 6.11 -5.38
CA PHE A 127 15.00 5.59 -4.94
C PHE A 127 14.83 5.12 -3.51
N TYR A 128 15.46 4.00 -3.16
CA TYR A 128 15.43 3.50 -1.80
C TYR A 128 16.82 3.04 -1.39
N GLN A 129 17.08 3.14 -0.09
CA GLN A 129 18.25 2.59 0.58
C GLN A 129 17.78 1.75 1.74
N ARG A 130 17.97 0.44 1.62
CA ARG A 130 17.58 -0.58 2.61
C ARG A 130 18.83 -1.39 2.95
N THR A 131 19.07 -1.62 4.24
CA THR A 131 20.24 -2.36 4.74
C THR A 131 19.84 -3.73 5.30
N PRO A 132 20.64 -4.79 5.09
CA PRO A 132 20.38 -6.09 5.69
C PRO A 132 20.26 -6.05 7.23
N GLU A 133 21.02 -5.17 7.88
CA GLU A 133 21.03 -5.00 9.33
C GLU A 133 19.69 -4.48 9.85
N LEU A 134 19.09 -3.48 9.18
CA LEU A 134 17.75 -3.02 9.53
C LEU A 134 16.71 -4.10 9.23
N MET A 135 16.83 -4.82 8.11
CA MET A 135 15.88 -5.90 7.79
C MET A 135 15.86 -6.99 8.87
N ALA A 136 17.03 -7.36 9.40
CA ALA A 136 17.15 -8.35 10.47
C ALA A 136 16.41 -7.95 11.77
N THR A 137 16.09 -6.67 11.95
CA THR A 137 15.33 -6.20 13.12
C THR A 137 13.88 -6.72 13.17
N LEU A 138 13.34 -7.15 12.03
CA LEU A 138 12.05 -7.83 11.92
C LEU A 138 12.08 -9.23 12.54
N ASP A 139 13.23 -9.91 12.51
CA ASP A 139 13.38 -11.28 13.02
C ASP A 139 13.18 -11.34 14.55
N SER A 140 13.39 -10.22 15.24
CA SER A 140 13.21 -10.09 16.69
C SER A 140 12.04 -9.20 17.09
N ALA A 141 11.21 -8.74 16.15
CA ALA A 141 10.05 -7.90 16.45
C ALA A 141 9.05 -8.63 17.35
N ASP A 142 8.38 -7.90 18.26
CA ASP A 142 7.36 -8.48 19.12
C ASP A 142 6.11 -8.85 18.30
N LEU A 143 5.72 -10.13 18.36
CA LEU A 143 4.56 -10.67 17.66
C LEU A 143 3.32 -10.75 18.54
N SER A 144 3.37 -10.33 19.81
CA SER A 144 2.21 -10.30 20.70
C SER A 144 0.96 -9.61 20.12
N PRO A 145 1.04 -8.60 19.22
CA PRO A 145 -0.15 -8.06 18.58
C PRO A 145 -0.93 -9.07 17.72
N LEU A 146 -0.33 -10.20 17.34
CA LEU A 146 -1.01 -11.27 16.60
C LEU A 146 -2.00 -12.06 17.46
N ASP A 147 -1.86 -12.12 18.80
CA ASP A 147 -2.63 -13.03 19.67
C ASP A 147 -4.16 -12.97 19.47
N ASN A 148 -4.69 -11.84 19.01
CA ASN A 148 -6.11 -11.63 18.74
C ASN A 148 -6.38 -10.97 17.38
N ALA A 149 -5.47 -11.14 16.42
CA ALA A 149 -5.61 -10.57 15.09
C ALA A 149 -6.68 -11.32 14.28
N SER A 150 -7.45 -10.59 13.46
CA SER A 150 -8.36 -11.18 12.49
C SER A 150 -7.69 -11.44 11.13
N PHE A 151 -6.56 -10.79 10.87
CA PHE A 151 -5.76 -10.98 9.66
C PHE A 151 -4.31 -10.54 9.92
N LEU A 152 -3.36 -11.19 9.25
CA LEU A 152 -1.99 -10.71 9.08
C LEU A 152 -1.79 -10.23 7.65
N TYR A 153 -1.36 -8.99 7.45
CA TYR A 153 -0.86 -8.48 6.18
C TYR A 153 0.67 -8.52 6.15
N VAL A 154 1.22 -9.07 5.07
CA VAL A 154 2.64 -9.07 4.73
C VAL A 154 2.82 -8.85 3.22
N ASP A 155 4.00 -8.40 2.82
CA ASP A 155 4.38 -8.25 1.41
C ASP A 155 5.74 -8.90 1.12
N TRP A 156 6.03 -9.11 -0.16
CA TRP A 156 7.20 -9.86 -0.58
C TRP A 156 8.53 -9.09 -0.46
N TYR A 157 8.51 -7.76 -0.33
CA TYR A 157 9.73 -6.95 -0.33
C TYR A 157 10.63 -7.30 0.86
N ASP A 158 10.02 -7.72 1.96
CA ASP A 158 10.71 -8.01 3.21
C ASP A 158 11.33 -9.41 3.25
N GLY A 159 11.18 -10.18 2.17
CA GLY A 159 11.91 -11.42 1.95
C GLY A 159 11.63 -12.45 3.05
N ASP A 160 12.69 -13.06 3.58
CA ASP A 160 12.55 -14.17 4.53
C ASP A 160 12.15 -13.70 5.94
N HIS A 161 12.30 -12.40 6.23
CA HIS A 161 12.04 -11.83 7.55
C HIS A 161 10.56 -11.86 7.95
N ILE A 162 9.65 -12.05 6.98
CA ILE A 162 8.21 -12.20 7.24
C ILE A 162 7.82 -13.62 7.66
N LEU A 163 8.67 -14.64 7.41
CA LEU A 163 8.32 -16.04 7.60
C LEU A 163 7.92 -16.34 9.05
N ARG A 164 8.65 -15.79 10.02
CA ARG A 164 8.34 -15.99 11.44
C ARG A 164 6.94 -15.48 11.79
N ALA A 165 6.55 -14.33 11.26
CA ALA A 165 5.21 -13.77 11.47
C ALA A 165 4.13 -14.62 10.77
N MET A 166 4.39 -15.05 9.54
CA MET A 166 3.48 -15.94 8.80
C MET A 166 3.28 -17.28 9.49
N GLU A 167 4.36 -17.89 9.98
CA GLU A 167 4.32 -19.15 10.73
C GLU A 167 3.56 -19.01 12.04
N SER A 168 3.79 -17.92 12.78
CA SER A 168 3.04 -17.61 14.01
C SER A 168 1.55 -17.44 13.74
N ALA A 169 1.19 -16.72 12.66
CA ALA A 169 -0.20 -16.55 12.25
C ALA A 169 -0.86 -17.89 11.88
N ALA A 170 -0.17 -18.72 11.10
CA ALA A 170 -0.66 -20.04 10.70
C ALA A 170 -0.91 -20.96 11.91
N GLN A 171 0.01 -20.98 12.88
CA GLN A 171 -0.13 -21.76 14.12
C GLN A 171 -1.36 -21.32 14.94
N SER A 172 -1.61 -20.01 14.99
CA SER A 172 -2.76 -19.41 15.68
C SER A 172 -4.04 -19.37 14.82
N LYS A 173 -4.01 -19.94 13.61
CA LYS A 173 -5.13 -19.96 12.65
C LYS A 173 -5.63 -18.56 12.25
N ILE A 174 -4.71 -17.59 12.22
CA ILE A 174 -4.96 -16.23 11.75
C ILE A 174 -4.74 -16.23 10.23
N PRO A 175 -5.72 -15.82 9.42
CA PRO A 175 -5.56 -15.74 7.98
C PRO A 175 -4.45 -14.77 7.57
N VAL A 176 -3.67 -15.16 6.56
CA VAL A 176 -2.55 -14.34 6.04
C VAL A 176 -2.86 -13.78 4.65
N PHE A 177 -2.72 -12.46 4.51
CA PHE A 177 -2.77 -11.71 3.26
C PHE A 177 -1.34 -11.46 2.80
N MET A 178 -0.97 -12.04 1.65
CA MET A 178 0.34 -11.84 1.05
C MET A 178 0.23 -10.96 -0.19
N ASN A 179 0.83 -9.77 -0.16
CA ASN A 179 1.07 -9.00 -1.38
C ASN A 179 2.32 -9.52 -2.10
N LEU A 180 2.14 -10.28 -3.18
CA LEU A 180 3.24 -10.78 -4.02
C LEU A 180 3.59 -9.84 -5.18
N GLU A 181 2.77 -8.83 -5.44
CA GLU A 181 2.85 -8.00 -6.65
C GLU A 181 3.18 -8.80 -7.93
N SER A 182 4.31 -8.54 -8.58
CA SER A 182 4.74 -9.17 -9.83
C SER A 182 5.47 -10.51 -9.64
N GLN A 183 5.65 -10.98 -8.41
CA GLN A 183 6.39 -12.20 -8.10
C GLN A 183 5.58 -13.49 -8.34
N TYR A 184 4.40 -13.41 -8.95
CA TYR A 184 3.50 -14.54 -9.20
C TYR A 184 4.07 -15.63 -10.15
N LEU A 185 5.20 -15.37 -10.82
CA LEU A 185 5.94 -16.38 -11.60
C LEU A 185 7.21 -16.89 -10.90
N ASN A 186 7.57 -16.32 -9.74
CA ASN A 186 8.76 -16.68 -8.99
C ASN A 186 8.52 -17.97 -8.18
N LYS A 187 8.76 -19.12 -8.82
CA LYS A 187 8.51 -20.45 -8.22
C LYS A 187 9.19 -20.66 -6.85
N LYS A 188 10.40 -20.10 -6.65
CA LYS A 188 11.12 -20.23 -5.38
C LYS A 188 10.41 -19.47 -4.26
N MET A 189 9.94 -18.26 -4.56
CA MET A 189 9.19 -17.43 -3.63
C MET A 189 7.81 -18.04 -3.32
N LEU A 190 7.11 -18.52 -4.36
CA LEU A 190 5.83 -19.21 -4.21
C LEU A 190 5.96 -20.45 -3.32
N ALA A 191 6.97 -21.29 -3.55
CA ALA A 191 7.20 -22.48 -2.72
C ALA A 191 7.48 -22.13 -1.24
N LYS A 192 8.03 -20.94 -0.98
CA LYS A 192 8.36 -20.45 0.37
C LYS A 192 7.13 -19.91 1.10
N PHE A 193 6.33 -19.06 0.46
CA PHE A 193 5.25 -18.34 1.14
C PHE A 193 3.87 -19.00 1.02
N ALA A 194 3.60 -19.71 -0.08
CA ALA A 194 2.28 -20.31 -0.32
C ALA A 194 1.78 -21.25 0.79
N PRO A 195 2.62 -22.03 1.51
CA PRO A 195 2.15 -22.86 2.62
C PRO A 195 1.50 -22.08 3.77
N TYR A 196 1.77 -20.79 3.88
CA TYR A 196 1.31 -19.92 4.97
C TYR A 196 0.38 -18.80 4.48
N THR A 197 -0.05 -18.80 3.22
CA THR A 197 -0.88 -17.74 2.63
C THR A 197 -2.32 -18.21 2.39
N ASP A 198 -3.29 -17.51 2.96
CA ASP A 198 -4.72 -17.75 2.71
C ASP A 198 -5.25 -16.89 1.55
N VAL A 199 -4.80 -15.63 1.48
CA VAL A 199 -5.18 -14.67 0.45
C VAL A 199 -3.93 -14.06 -0.16
N CYS A 200 -3.83 -14.06 -1.48
CA CYS A 200 -2.70 -13.52 -2.20
C CYS A 200 -3.14 -12.41 -3.14
N GLN A 201 -2.45 -11.28 -3.11
CA GLN A 201 -2.58 -10.20 -4.07
C GLN A 201 -1.44 -10.23 -5.07
N VAL A 202 -1.75 -10.08 -6.36
CA VAL A 202 -0.75 -9.98 -7.44
C VAL A 202 -1.07 -8.82 -8.37
N SER A 203 -0.02 -8.22 -8.93
CA SER A 203 -0.07 -7.12 -9.91
C SER A 203 0.44 -7.64 -11.26
N VAL A 204 -0.39 -7.60 -12.30
CA VAL A 204 -0.03 -8.17 -13.62
C VAL A 204 0.51 -7.15 -14.62
N ASP A 205 0.46 -5.87 -14.26
CA ASP A 205 0.69 -4.73 -15.14
C ASP A 205 1.98 -3.96 -14.85
N GLN A 206 2.97 -4.60 -14.22
CA GLN A 206 4.29 -3.98 -14.14
C GLN A 206 4.86 -3.75 -15.56
N PRO A 207 5.62 -2.67 -15.79
CA PRO A 207 6.29 -2.45 -17.05
C PRO A 207 7.20 -3.65 -17.31
N ARG A 208 6.78 -4.52 -18.23
CA ARG A 208 7.73 -5.42 -18.87
C ARG A 208 8.81 -4.54 -19.50
N VAL A 209 9.96 -5.11 -19.82
CA VAL A 209 10.72 -4.60 -20.97
C VAL A 209 9.75 -4.67 -22.15
N ILE A 210 9.01 -3.59 -22.40
CA ILE A 210 7.93 -3.56 -23.36
C ILE A 210 8.52 -3.12 -24.69
N THR A 211 8.61 -4.07 -25.63
CA THR A 211 8.71 -3.78 -27.07
C THR A 211 7.34 -3.43 -27.69
N THR A 212 6.23 -3.46 -26.94
CA THR A 212 4.88 -3.09 -27.43
C THR A 212 3.95 -2.60 -26.30
N TRP A 213 3.71 -1.27 -26.26
CA TRP A 213 2.85 -0.53 -25.33
C TRP A 213 1.55 -1.26 -24.93
N ASN A 214 1.19 -1.30 -23.64
CA ASN A 214 -0.08 -1.84 -23.15
C ASN A 214 -0.91 -0.72 -22.45
N PRO A 215 -2.11 -0.35 -22.96
CA PRO A 215 -2.86 0.81 -22.49
C PRO A 215 -3.91 0.54 -21.39
N TYR A 216 -3.83 -0.58 -20.65
CA TYR A 216 -4.84 -0.91 -19.62
C TYR A 216 -4.44 -0.45 -18.20
N PRO A 217 -5.40 -0.02 -17.36
CA PRO A 217 -5.15 0.41 -15.99
C PRO A 217 -4.75 -0.76 -15.09
N VAL A 218 -4.11 -0.42 -13.97
CA VAL A 218 -3.59 -1.34 -12.96
C VAL A 218 -4.57 -2.48 -12.68
N SER A 219 -4.11 -3.71 -12.89
CA SER A 219 -4.94 -4.91 -12.75
C SER A 219 -4.40 -5.71 -11.56
N CYS A 220 -5.07 -5.52 -10.42
CA CYS A 220 -4.83 -6.26 -9.20
C CYS A 220 -5.75 -7.49 -9.16
N TYR A 221 -5.18 -8.68 -8.92
CA TYR A 221 -5.94 -9.91 -8.71
C TYR A 221 -5.77 -10.38 -7.28
N ILE A 222 -6.88 -10.70 -6.62
CA ILE A 222 -6.89 -11.38 -5.33
C ILE A 222 -7.16 -12.87 -5.61
N LEU A 223 -6.20 -13.72 -5.29
CA LEU A 223 -6.29 -15.17 -5.37
C LEU A 223 -6.50 -15.71 -3.94
N GLY A 224 -7.64 -16.35 -3.68
CA GLY A 224 -7.87 -17.05 -2.42
C GLY A 224 -7.47 -18.53 -2.53
N TYR A 225 -6.81 -19.07 -1.50
CA TYR A 225 -6.56 -20.50 -1.36
C TYR A 225 -7.85 -21.23 -0.94
N PRO A 226 -8.27 -22.29 -1.64
CA PRO A 226 -9.28 -23.19 -1.13
C PRO A 226 -8.60 -24.28 -0.27
N LEU A 227 -9.21 -24.60 0.87
CA LEU A 227 -8.95 -25.85 1.60
C LEU A 227 -8.98 -27.05 0.64
N PRO A 228 -8.26 -28.16 0.94
CA PRO A 228 -7.94 -29.19 -0.03
C PRO A 228 -9.20 -29.93 -0.49
N ASN A 229 -9.75 -29.52 -1.65
CA ASN A 229 -10.55 -30.31 -2.61
C ASN A 229 -11.38 -29.48 -3.62
N HIS A 230 -11.25 -28.15 -3.69
CA HIS A 230 -11.88 -27.36 -4.75
C HIS A 230 -10.89 -26.35 -5.35
N GLY A 231 -10.96 -26.11 -6.66
CA GLY A 231 -9.98 -25.28 -7.39
C GLY A 231 -9.99 -23.79 -7.01
N TRP A 232 -8.92 -23.10 -7.41
CA TRP A 232 -8.67 -21.67 -7.19
C TRP A 232 -9.87 -20.79 -7.57
N LYS A 233 -10.23 -19.84 -6.69
CA LYS A 233 -11.19 -18.76 -7.02
C LYS A 233 -10.43 -17.45 -7.24
N GLN A 234 -10.47 -16.96 -8.48
CA GLN A 234 -9.94 -15.67 -8.87
C GLN A 234 -10.98 -14.58 -8.60
N TRP A 235 -10.61 -13.54 -7.85
CA TRP A 235 -11.39 -12.30 -7.73
C TRP A 235 -10.72 -11.19 -8.53
N VAL A 236 -11.49 -10.52 -9.39
CA VAL A 236 -11.05 -9.39 -10.22
C VAL A 236 -11.75 -8.13 -9.70
N SER A 237 -11.00 -7.16 -9.17
CA SER A 237 -11.54 -5.83 -8.89
C SER A 237 -11.06 -4.86 -9.97
N GLY A 238 -11.91 -4.62 -10.98
CA GLY A 238 -11.68 -3.62 -12.03
C GLY A 238 -12.94 -2.79 -12.26
N GLY A 239 -13.05 -1.64 -11.59
CA GLY A 239 -14.16 -0.71 -11.79
C GLY A 239 -13.98 0.11 -13.06
N LYS A 240 -14.83 -0.09 -14.07
CA LYS A 240 -14.93 0.84 -15.22
C LYS A 240 -15.72 2.08 -14.81
N LEU A 241 -15.04 3.21 -14.61
CA LEU A 241 -15.69 4.52 -14.74
C LEU A 241 -15.95 4.76 -16.23
N LYS A 242 -17.18 4.56 -16.70
CA LYS A 242 -17.59 5.02 -18.03
C LYS A 242 -17.61 6.55 -18.04
N PRO A 243 -17.00 7.22 -19.02
CA PRO A 243 -17.21 8.65 -19.21
C PRO A 243 -18.69 8.90 -19.55
N LYS A 244 -19.34 9.80 -18.82
CA LYS A 244 -20.69 10.28 -19.16
C LYS A 244 -20.65 10.89 -20.56
N GLY A 245 -21.32 10.26 -21.50
CA GLY A 245 -21.50 10.76 -22.86
C GLY A 245 -22.23 12.09 -22.87
N LYS A 246 -21.77 13.00 -23.72
CA LYS A 246 -22.45 14.26 -24.06
C LYS A 246 -23.82 13.94 -24.67
N ASP A 247 -24.87 14.46 -24.05
CA ASP A 247 -26.23 14.41 -24.55
C ASP A 247 -26.34 15.38 -25.74
N HIS A 248 -26.29 14.85 -26.97
CA HIS A 248 -26.69 15.59 -28.16
C HIS A 248 -28.21 15.59 -28.25
N ARG A 249 -28.86 16.61 -27.70
CA ARG A 249 -30.25 16.92 -28.08
C ARG A 249 -30.25 17.72 -29.37
N THR A 250 -30.73 17.07 -30.43
CA THR A 250 -31.24 17.68 -31.65
C THR A 250 -32.51 18.46 -31.35
N GLU A 251 -32.48 19.79 -31.50
CA GLU A 251 -33.69 20.60 -31.62
C GLU A 251 -34.26 20.46 -33.04
N SER A 252 -35.41 19.80 -33.15
CA SER A 252 -36.25 19.84 -34.35
C SER A 252 -37.02 21.16 -34.40
N ARG A 253 -36.71 21.98 -35.40
CA ARG A 253 -37.45 23.19 -35.78
C ARG A 253 -38.92 22.90 -36.08
N GLY A 254 -39.78 23.79 -35.60
CA GLY A 254 -41.23 23.76 -35.77
C GLY A 254 -41.70 23.97 -37.21
N GLY A 255 -42.89 23.45 -37.48
CA GLY A 255 -43.67 23.67 -38.69
C GLY A 255 -45.03 24.30 -38.37
N ARG A 256 -45.20 25.52 -38.86
CA ARG A 256 -46.41 26.18 -39.42
C ARG A 256 -47.72 26.13 -38.60
N ARG A 257 -48.20 27.30 -38.20
CA ARG A 257 -49.19 28.11 -38.96
C ARG A 257 -49.08 29.57 -38.56
#